data_AF-A0A4V1RNG6-F1
#
_entry.id   AF-A0A4V1RNG6-F1
#
_cell.length_a   1.000
_cell.length_b   1.000
_cell.length_c   1.000
_cell.angle_alpha   90.00
_cell.angle_beta   90.00
_cell.angle_gamma   90.00
#
_symmetry.space_group_name_H-M   'P 1'
#
loop_
_entity.id
_entity.type
_entity.pdbx_description
1 polymer ?
#
loop_
_entity_poly.entity_id
_entity_poly.type
_entity_poly.pdbx_seq_one_letter_code
_entity_poly.pdbx_strand_id
1 'polypeptide(L)'
;MAGALLGVYRDRAVVLDGDQLIGLDDVSISSVRTAFVDASGATFQREDGTLGAVGDHLVVFWTNCRSCHGTQAPDTDLLADGLLIGAGEKGLVLEDGSGLRFLDAAGAHPVRLGSDGARVEVTSVQVAGDTVAVVSGSTVQFFDTDGTRRSGFLGGVVGALSADGTTYAYAPTADELASGMKPGLSFYDTTTGQLRRTPLDGALGSIAWRGGDLLVVTDGGAAQTLWRCHMRGCESLFEAGGSSLSLQ
;
A
#
# COMPACT_ATOMS: atom_id res chain seq x y z
N MET A 1 23.59 8.18 5.03
CA MET A 1 22.70 7.17 4.41
C MET A 1 21.52 7.95 3.85
N ALA A 2 20.98 7.57 2.70
CA ALA A 2 19.80 8.24 2.15
C ALA A 2 18.55 7.59 2.76
N GLY A 3 17.66 8.39 3.34
CA GLY A 3 16.38 7.89 3.86
C GLY A 3 15.47 7.32 2.75
N ALA A 4 14.51 6.49 3.14
CA ALA A 4 13.50 5.94 2.23
C ALA A 4 12.33 6.92 2.09
N LEU A 5 12.02 7.37 0.88
CA LEU A 5 10.78 8.10 0.62
C LEU A 5 9.61 7.13 0.79
N LEU A 6 8.62 7.54 1.59
CA LEU A 6 7.42 6.74 1.86
C LEU A 6 6.20 7.25 1.09
N GLY A 7 6.20 8.53 0.71
CA GLY A 7 5.06 9.13 0.04
C GLY A 7 5.15 10.65 -0.02
N VAL A 8 4.03 11.27 -0.36
CA VAL A 8 3.89 12.73 -0.41
C VAL A 8 2.65 13.11 0.38
N TYR A 9 2.80 14.00 1.34
CA TYR A 9 1.72 14.56 2.15
C TYR A 9 1.74 16.08 1.99
N ARG A 10 0.61 16.68 1.58
CA ARG A 10 0.49 18.14 1.31
C ARG A 10 1.65 18.71 0.48
N ASP A 11 1.93 18.06 -0.65
CA ASP A 11 3.02 18.42 -1.59
C ASP A 11 4.44 18.36 -1.01
N ARG A 12 4.62 17.73 0.16
CA ARG A 12 5.94 17.49 0.76
C ARG A 12 6.28 16.01 0.74
N ALA A 13 7.51 15.71 0.33
CA ALA A 13 8.08 14.38 0.45
C ALA A 13 8.18 13.97 1.92
N VAL A 14 7.64 12.81 2.26
CA VAL A 14 7.77 12.21 3.59
C VAL A 14 8.79 11.09 3.51
N VAL A 15 9.83 11.19 4.33
CA VAL A 15 11.01 10.31 4.29
C VAL A 15 11.20 9.67 5.66
N LEU A 16 11.50 8.38 5.67
CA LEU A 16 12.02 7.65 6.82
C LEU A 16 13.55 7.59 6.73
N ASP A 17 14.24 8.41 7.51
CA ASP A 17 15.70 8.44 7.62
C ASP A 17 16.14 7.77 8.93
N GLY A 18 16.61 6.53 8.83
CA GLY A 18 16.83 5.68 10.00
C GLY A 18 15.50 5.37 10.70
N ASP A 19 15.34 5.84 11.94
CA ASP A 19 14.12 5.71 12.73
C ASP A 19 13.33 7.03 12.80
N GLN A 20 13.67 8.02 11.96
CA GLN A 20 13.02 9.33 11.96
C GLN A 20 12.12 9.51 10.74
N LEU A 21 10.84 9.76 10.99
CA LEU A 21 9.87 10.15 9.99
C LEU A 21 9.83 11.69 9.89
N ILE A 22 10.18 12.20 8.71
CA ILE A 22 10.37 13.62 8.41
C ILE A 22 9.45 14.02 7.26
N GLY A 23 8.90 15.24 7.29
CA GLY A 23 8.07 15.80 6.20
C GLY A 23 6.59 15.97 6.55
N LEU A 24 6.19 15.71 7.80
CA LEU A 24 4.81 15.80 8.29
C LEU A 24 4.57 17.13 9.04
N ASP A 25 4.14 18.18 8.34
CA ASP A 25 3.77 19.49 8.95
C ASP A 25 4.81 20.04 9.98
N ASP A 26 6.10 19.95 9.64
CA ASP A 26 7.25 20.35 10.48
C ASP A 26 7.46 19.52 11.76
N VAL A 27 6.75 18.41 11.91
CA VAL A 27 6.96 17.42 12.98
C VAL A 27 7.96 16.37 12.51
N SER A 28 8.95 16.09 13.35
CA SER A 28 9.83 14.92 13.23
C SER A 28 9.41 13.89 14.26
N ILE A 29 9.17 12.66 13.82
CA ILE A 29 8.73 11.57 14.69
C ILE A 29 9.87 10.56 14.77
N SER A 30 10.39 10.30 15.97
CA SER A 30 11.51 9.39 16.19
C SER A 30 11.06 7.98 16.58
N SER A 31 12.00 7.04 16.53
CA SER A 31 11.79 5.63 16.89
C SER A 31 10.68 4.98 16.07
N VAL A 32 10.54 5.38 14.80
CA VAL A 32 9.57 4.84 13.86
C VAL A 32 10.13 3.55 13.27
N ARG A 33 9.39 2.46 13.48
CA ARG A 33 9.70 1.12 12.95
C ARG A 33 9.16 0.94 11.54
N THR A 34 7.94 1.43 11.30
CA THR A 34 7.24 1.32 10.02
C THR A 34 6.26 2.47 9.87
N ALA A 35 6.04 2.93 8.64
CA ALA A 35 5.12 4.02 8.34
C ALA A 35 4.56 3.90 6.93
N PHE A 36 3.32 4.36 6.77
CA PHE A 36 2.58 4.39 5.53
C PHE A 36 2.06 5.81 5.34
N VAL A 37 2.25 6.35 4.13
CA VAL A 37 1.98 7.74 3.82
C VAL A 37 1.20 7.83 2.53
N ASP A 38 0.12 8.62 2.54
CA ASP A 38 -0.58 9.02 1.34
C ASP A 38 -0.89 10.53 1.36
N ALA A 39 -1.67 11.00 0.39
CA ALA A 39 -2.00 12.42 0.26
C ALA A 39 -2.82 12.97 1.44
N SER A 40 -3.56 12.10 2.15
CA SER A 40 -4.41 12.43 3.29
C SER A 40 -3.64 12.43 4.61
N GLY A 41 -2.52 11.72 4.72
CA GLY A 41 -1.76 11.68 5.97
C GLY A 41 -0.68 10.62 6.04
N ALA A 42 -0.32 10.27 7.28
CA ALA A 42 0.59 9.18 7.59
C ALA A 42 0.13 8.41 8.81
N THR A 43 0.31 7.09 8.79
CA THR A 43 0.18 6.20 9.94
C THR A 43 1.51 5.51 10.18
N PHE A 44 1.95 5.42 11.43
CA PHE A 44 3.24 4.85 11.78
C PHE A 44 3.15 4.02 13.06
N GLN A 45 4.09 3.09 13.20
CA GLN A 45 4.34 2.32 14.40
C GLN A 45 5.74 2.61 14.91
N ARG A 46 5.89 2.80 16.22
CA ARG A 46 7.18 2.98 16.88
C ARG A 46 7.81 1.65 17.31
N GLU A 47 9.09 1.70 17.66
CA GLU A 47 9.85 0.55 18.19
C GLU A 47 9.26 -0.03 19.48
N ASP A 48 8.59 0.79 20.29
CA ASP A 48 7.86 0.34 21.49
C ASP A 48 6.48 -0.26 21.18
N GLY A 49 6.13 -0.39 19.91
CA GLY A 49 4.85 -0.91 19.42
C GLY A 49 3.74 0.13 19.31
N THR A 50 3.94 1.35 19.81
CA THR A 50 2.88 2.38 19.79
C THR A 50 2.55 2.84 18.36
N LEU A 51 1.26 3.00 18.09
CA LEU A 51 0.77 3.53 16.81
C LEU A 51 0.51 5.04 16.91
N GLY A 52 0.74 5.75 15.82
CA GLY A 52 0.38 7.16 15.69
C GLY A 52 0.03 7.53 14.26
N ALA A 53 -0.68 8.64 14.10
CA ALA A 53 -1.02 9.20 12.80
C ALA A 53 -0.87 10.72 12.76
N VAL A 54 -0.75 11.23 11.53
CA VAL A 54 -0.77 12.65 11.18
C VAL A 54 -1.70 12.85 9.98
N GLY A 55 -2.39 13.99 9.93
CA GLY A 55 -3.34 14.32 8.86
C GLY A 55 -4.72 13.71 9.10
N ASP A 56 -5.38 13.31 8.02
CA ASP A 56 -6.72 12.73 8.01
C ASP A 56 -6.69 11.21 8.24
N HIS A 57 -5.49 10.61 8.30
CA HIS A 57 -5.33 9.23 8.71
C HIS A 57 -5.90 9.03 10.11
N LEU A 58 -6.87 8.14 10.22
CA LEU A 58 -7.36 7.66 11.49
C LEU A 58 -6.40 6.61 12.04
N VAL A 59 -5.51 7.00 12.95
CA VAL A 59 -5.22 6.08 14.06
C VAL A 59 -6.38 6.22 15.01
N VAL A 60 -7.20 5.19 15.06
CA VAL A 60 -8.29 5.10 16.04
C VAL A 60 -7.63 5.17 17.41
N PHE A 61 -7.67 6.35 18.03
CA PHE A 61 -6.94 6.65 19.28
C PHE A 61 -7.50 5.80 20.41
N TRP A 62 -6.76 4.76 20.82
CA TRP A 62 -7.17 3.90 21.94
C TRP A 62 -6.26 4.04 23.17
N THR A 63 -5.47 5.12 23.33
CA THR A 63 -4.89 5.46 24.64
C THR A 63 -4.73 6.96 24.95
N ASN A 64 -5.23 7.34 26.13
CA ASN A 64 -4.89 8.49 26.98
C ASN A 64 -5.00 9.93 26.43
N CYS A 65 -6.10 10.25 25.78
CA CYS A 65 -6.58 11.64 25.78
C CYS A 65 -7.16 11.98 27.17
N ARG A 66 -6.38 12.61 28.06
CA ARG A 66 -6.88 13.11 29.37
C ARG A 66 -8.02 14.14 29.26
N SER A 67 -8.27 14.68 28.07
CA SER A 67 -9.29 15.70 27.81
C SER A 67 -10.47 15.23 26.95
N CYS A 68 -10.53 13.96 26.56
CA CYS A 68 -11.63 13.43 25.75
C CYS A 68 -12.75 12.94 26.68
N HIS A 69 -13.60 13.86 27.14
CA HIS A 69 -14.82 13.51 27.86
C HIS A 69 -15.86 12.92 26.89
N GLY A 70 -16.18 11.62 26.99
CA GLY A 70 -17.52 11.15 26.59
C GLY A 70 -17.71 9.78 25.98
N THR A 71 -16.69 9.02 25.60
CA THR A 71 -16.89 7.68 25.00
C THR A 71 -15.96 6.66 25.61
N GLN A 72 -16.51 5.49 25.99
CA GLN A 72 -15.77 4.37 26.57
C GLN A 72 -14.46 4.11 25.81
N ALA A 73 -13.35 4.12 26.54
CA ALA A 73 -12.05 3.71 26.03
C ALA A 73 -12.14 2.23 25.63
N PRO A 74 -11.86 1.87 24.38
CA PRO A 74 -11.89 0.47 23.98
C PRO A 74 -10.56 -0.22 24.35
N ASP A 75 -10.58 -1.56 24.33
CA ASP A 75 -9.60 -2.44 24.99
C ASP A 75 -8.14 -2.24 24.50
N THR A 76 -7.26 -1.79 25.39
CA THR A 76 -5.86 -1.45 25.08
C THR A 76 -5.00 -2.65 24.70
N ASP A 77 -5.44 -3.87 25.01
CA ASP A 77 -4.73 -5.11 24.70
C ASP A 77 -4.72 -5.45 23.20
N LEU A 78 -5.63 -4.85 22.40
CA LEU A 78 -5.74 -5.13 20.96
C LEU A 78 -4.63 -4.51 20.10
N LEU A 79 -3.91 -3.50 20.62
CA LEU A 79 -2.88 -2.74 19.91
C LEU A 79 -1.43 -3.13 20.27
N ALA A 80 -1.24 -3.92 21.33
CA ALA A 80 0.10 -4.25 21.82
C ALA A 80 0.78 -5.38 21.02
N ASP A 81 -0.02 -6.21 20.34
CA ASP A 81 0.46 -7.41 19.65
C ASP A 81 0.16 -7.32 18.15
N GLY A 82 1.06 -6.71 17.37
CA GLY A 82 1.01 -6.75 15.91
C GLY A 82 1.99 -5.81 15.21
N LEU A 83 2.49 -6.23 14.06
CA LEU A 83 3.29 -5.41 13.15
C LEU A 83 2.35 -4.63 12.22
N LEU A 84 2.52 -3.32 12.13
CA LEU A 84 1.83 -2.50 11.14
C LEU A 84 2.38 -2.80 9.74
N ILE A 85 1.54 -3.35 8.88
CA ILE A 85 1.93 -3.77 7.52
C ILE A 85 1.16 -3.06 6.39
N GLY A 86 0.15 -2.24 6.74
CA GLY A 86 -0.56 -1.37 5.80
C GLY A 86 -1.44 -0.36 6.53
N ALA A 87 -1.70 0.78 5.92
CA ALA A 87 -2.65 1.77 6.43
C ALA A 87 -3.21 2.66 5.31
N GLY A 88 -4.38 3.23 5.58
CA GLY A 88 -5.00 4.27 4.75
C GLY A 88 -6.02 5.05 5.58
N GLU A 89 -6.79 5.94 4.93
CA GLU A 89 -7.74 6.84 5.59
C GLU A 89 -8.71 6.13 6.55
N LYS A 90 -9.25 4.96 6.14
CA LYS A 90 -10.30 4.25 6.88
C LYS A 90 -9.81 3.32 7.98
N GLY A 91 -8.51 3.07 8.07
CA GLY A 91 -7.96 2.15 9.05
C GLY A 91 -6.59 1.60 8.71
N LEU A 92 -6.18 0.59 9.47
CA LEU A 92 -4.84 0.01 9.39
C LEU A 92 -4.89 -1.51 9.44
N VAL A 93 -3.84 -2.15 8.92
CA VAL A 93 -3.69 -3.60 8.91
C VAL A 93 -2.51 -3.97 9.79
N LEU A 94 -2.79 -4.82 10.79
CA LEU A 94 -1.78 -5.44 11.64
C LEU A 94 -1.62 -6.91 11.29
N GLU A 95 -0.40 -7.41 11.43
CA GLU A 95 -0.05 -8.83 11.40
C GLU A 95 0.49 -9.28 12.75
N ASP A 96 -0.07 -10.38 13.28
CA ASP A 96 0.38 -10.98 14.53
C ASP A 96 0.30 -12.52 14.51
N GLY A 97 0.41 -13.15 15.68
CA GLY A 97 0.31 -14.61 15.80
C GLY A 97 -1.04 -15.22 15.39
N SER A 98 -2.11 -14.43 15.37
CA SER A 98 -3.45 -14.81 14.92
C SER A 98 -3.69 -14.60 13.41
N GLY A 99 -2.78 -13.89 12.73
CA GLY A 99 -2.85 -13.59 11.30
C GLY A 99 -3.05 -12.10 11.04
N LEU A 100 -3.74 -11.78 9.94
CA LEU A 100 -4.02 -10.41 9.54
C LEU A 100 -5.33 -9.89 10.14
N ARG A 101 -5.32 -8.64 10.58
CA ARG A 101 -6.49 -7.92 11.08
C ARG A 101 -6.53 -6.52 10.49
N PHE A 102 -7.65 -6.13 9.90
CA PHE A 102 -7.95 -4.74 9.62
C PHE A 102 -8.58 -4.11 10.86
N LEU A 103 -8.13 -2.91 11.22
CA LEU A 103 -8.59 -2.16 12.39
C LEU A 103 -9.18 -0.83 11.94
N ASP A 104 -10.43 -0.60 12.33
CA ASP A 104 -11.15 0.66 12.14
C ASP A 104 -11.90 1.09 13.42
N ALA A 105 -12.74 2.11 13.30
CA ALA A 105 -13.54 2.62 14.40
C ALA A 105 -14.59 1.63 14.92
N ALA A 106 -14.99 0.64 14.12
CA ALA A 106 -15.93 -0.41 14.51
C ALA A 106 -15.24 -1.58 15.22
N GLY A 107 -13.94 -1.76 15.01
CA GLY A 107 -13.11 -2.72 15.75
C GLY A 107 -12.13 -3.48 14.87
N ALA A 108 -11.81 -4.71 15.29
CA ALA A 108 -10.91 -5.61 14.59
C ALA A 108 -11.65 -6.58 13.68
N HIS A 109 -11.25 -6.61 12.42
CA HIS A 109 -11.83 -7.42 11.36
C HIS A 109 -10.79 -8.41 10.82
N PRO A 110 -10.97 -9.73 11.03
CA PRO A 110 -10.01 -10.72 10.55
C PRO A 110 -9.93 -10.76 9.02
N VAL A 111 -8.72 -10.69 8.46
CA VAL A 111 -8.46 -10.85 7.02
C VAL A 111 -7.88 -12.24 6.78
N ARG A 112 -8.65 -13.12 6.13
CA ARG A 112 -8.27 -14.53 5.92
C ARG A 112 -7.78 -14.77 4.50
N LEU A 113 -6.47 -14.99 4.35
CA LEU A 113 -5.83 -15.22 3.05
C LEU A 113 -6.06 -16.64 2.50
N GLY A 114 -6.19 -17.63 3.40
CA GLY A 114 -6.43 -19.03 3.07
C GLY A 114 -7.77 -19.55 3.58
N SER A 115 -8.32 -20.56 2.91
CA SER A 115 -9.54 -21.26 3.34
C SER A 115 -9.30 -22.26 4.49
N ASP A 116 -8.05 -22.67 4.70
CA ASP A 116 -7.64 -23.69 5.68
C ASP A 116 -6.98 -23.09 6.94
N GLY A 117 -6.83 -21.76 7.00
CA GLY A 117 -6.18 -21.07 8.11
C GLY A 117 -4.65 -21.22 8.12
N ALA A 118 -4.03 -21.73 7.05
CA ALA A 118 -2.59 -21.75 6.93
C ALA A 118 -2.04 -20.32 6.90
N ARG A 119 -0.93 -20.09 7.61
CA ARG A 119 -0.21 -18.83 7.52
C ARG A 119 0.43 -18.72 6.14
N VAL A 120 0.19 -17.60 5.47
CA VAL A 120 0.82 -17.24 4.21
C VAL A 120 1.65 -16.00 4.47
N GLU A 121 2.89 -16.01 4.00
CA GLU A 121 3.78 -14.85 4.10
C GLU A 121 3.21 -13.69 3.26
N VAL A 122 3.04 -12.54 3.92
CA VAL A 122 2.51 -11.31 3.32
C VAL A 122 3.67 -10.43 2.92
N THR A 123 3.71 -10.04 1.65
CA THR A 123 4.80 -9.22 1.10
C THR A 123 4.40 -7.76 0.93
N SER A 124 3.11 -7.48 0.78
CA SER A 124 2.60 -6.11 0.67
C SER A 124 1.13 -6.03 1.06
N VAL A 125 0.76 -4.92 1.70
CA VAL A 125 -0.65 -4.55 1.93
C VAL A 125 -0.84 -3.10 1.51
N GLN A 126 -1.90 -2.85 0.74
CA GLN A 126 -2.33 -1.50 0.35
C GLN A 126 -3.77 -1.31 0.81
N VAL A 127 -4.05 -0.17 1.45
CA VAL A 127 -5.38 0.18 1.96
C VAL A 127 -5.79 1.48 1.28
N ALA A 128 -6.91 1.46 0.56
CA ALA A 128 -7.46 2.65 -0.06
C ALA A 128 -8.97 2.50 -0.25
N GLY A 129 -9.73 3.58 -0.01
CA GLY A 129 -11.18 3.52 0.00
C GLY A 129 -11.71 2.39 0.88
N ASP A 130 -12.65 1.60 0.36
CA ASP A 130 -13.20 0.40 1.03
C ASP A 130 -12.44 -0.89 0.67
N THR A 131 -11.20 -0.80 0.20
CA THR A 131 -10.45 -1.94 -0.33
C THR A 131 -9.13 -2.14 0.39
N VAL A 132 -8.89 -3.38 0.81
CA VAL A 132 -7.59 -3.87 1.28
C VAL A 132 -7.05 -4.84 0.23
N ALA A 133 -5.97 -4.46 -0.44
CA ALA A 133 -5.23 -5.34 -1.33
C ALA A 133 -4.07 -5.99 -0.57
N VAL A 134 -4.03 -7.33 -0.57
CA VAL A 134 -2.98 -8.12 0.10
C VAL A 134 -2.24 -8.93 -0.95
N VAL A 135 -0.91 -8.80 -0.95
CA VAL A 135 -0.02 -9.62 -1.77
C VAL A 135 0.63 -10.66 -0.88
N SER A 136 0.49 -11.92 -1.27
CA SER A 136 1.05 -13.06 -0.55
C SER A 136 1.54 -14.11 -1.54
N GLY A 137 2.84 -14.41 -1.52
CA GLY A 137 3.48 -15.23 -2.55
C GLY A 137 3.27 -14.66 -3.95
N SER A 138 2.69 -15.46 -4.85
CA SER A 138 2.37 -15.07 -6.24
C SER A 138 0.92 -14.60 -6.43
N THR A 139 0.21 -14.30 -5.34
CA THR A 139 -1.23 -13.97 -5.39
C THR A 139 -1.48 -12.56 -4.89
N VAL A 140 -2.39 -11.87 -5.57
CA VAL A 140 -3.03 -10.64 -5.06
C VAL A 140 -4.47 -10.97 -4.67
N GLN A 141 -4.87 -10.60 -3.46
CA GLN A 141 -6.22 -10.78 -2.93
C GLN A 141 -6.81 -9.45 -2.50
N PHE A 142 -8.11 -9.26 -2.71
CA PHE A 142 -8.83 -8.05 -2.37
C PHE A 142 -9.90 -8.34 -1.32
N PHE A 143 -9.98 -7.47 -0.33
CA PHE A 143 -10.94 -7.55 0.76
C PHE A 143 -11.65 -6.22 0.94
N ASP A 144 -12.87 -6.29 1.45
CA ASP A 144 -13.54 -5.17 2.11
C ASP A 144 -12.82 -4.81 3.42
N THR A 145 -13.02 -3.59 3.91
CA THR A 145 -12.51 -3.16 5.22
C THR A 145 -13.11 -3.94 6.39
N ASP A 146 -14.25 -4.62 6.21
CA ASP A 146 -14.80 -5.54 7.22
C ASP A 146 -14.13 -6.94 7.19
N GLY A 147 -13.08 -7.11 6.38
CA GLY A 147 -12.34 -8.37 6.23
C GLY A 147 -12.97 -9.36 5.25
N THR A 148 -14.12 -9.05 4.65
CA THR A 148 -14.78 -9.92 3.66
C THR A 148 -13.94 -10.01 2.39
N ARG A 149 -13.66 -11.24 1.94
CA ARG A 149 -12.92 -11.45 0.69
C ARG A 149 -13.80 -11.13 -0.52
N ARG A 150 -13.34 -10.20 -1.37
CA ARG A 150 -13.97 -9.88 -2.66
C ARG A 150 -13.49 -10.80 -3.77
N SER A 151 -12.18 -10.80 -4.03
CA SER A 151 -11.61 -11.43 -5.21
C SER A 151 -10.09 -11.64 -5.07
N GLY A 152 -9.45 -12.12 -6.14
CA GLY A 152 -8.00 -12.24 -6.24
C GLY A 152 -7.56 -12.97 -7.50
N PHE A 153 -6.28 -12.87 -7.83
CA PHE A 153 -5.68 -13.52 -8.99
C PHE A 153 -4.20 -13.85 -8.76
N LEU A 154 -3.65 -14.70 -9.64
CA LEU A 154 -2.23 -15.06 -9.67
C LEU A 154 -1.45 -14.09 -10.57
N GLY A 155 -0.25 -13.71 -10.13
CA GLY A 155 0.61 -12.71 -10.77
C GLY A 155 0.15 -11.28 -10.48
N GLY A 156 0.88 -10.30 -10.99
CA GLY A 156 0.63 -8.88 -10.72
C GLY A 156 0.97 -8.47 -9.30
N VAL A 157 1.91 -9.19 -8.67
CA VAL A 157 2.33 -8.97 -7.28
C VAL A 157 3.03 -7.63 -7.08
N VAL A 158 3.53 -7.03 -8.16
CA VAL A 158 3.95 -5.64 -8.18
C VAL A 158 2.85 -4.83 -8.86
N GLY A 159 2.14 -4.04 -8.05
CA GLY A 159 1.01 -3.24 -8.50
C GLY A 159 0.68 -2.12 -7.52
N ALA A 160 -0.24 -1.25 -7.91
CA ALA A 160 -0.67 -0.10 -7.13
C ALA A 160 -2.20 0.03 -7.12
N LEU A 161 -2.76 0.16 -5.92
CA LEU A 161 -4.15 0.45 -5.66
C LEU A 161 -4.41 1.97 -5.79
N SER A 162 -5.44 2.36 -6.52
CA SER A 162 -5.85 3.75 -6.66
C SER A 162 -6.31 4.31 -5.30
N ALA A 163 -6.21 5.62 -5.11
CA ALA A 163 -6.55 6.27 -3.84
C ALA A 163 -8.02 6.05 -3.40
N ASP A 164 -8.94 5.86 -4.35
CA ASP A 164 -10.34 5.52 -4.07
C ASP A 164 -10.58 4.02 -3.83
N GLY A 165 -9.54 3.19 -3.96
CA GLY A 165 -9.59 1.74 -3.80
C GLY A 165 -10.25 0.98 -4.95
N THR A 166 -10.73 1.65 -5.99
CA THR A 166 -11.58 1.01 -7.01
C THR A 166 -10.79 0.29 -8.10
N THR A 167 -9.51 0.64 -8.29
CA THR A 167 -8.68 0.12 -9.37
C THR A 167 -7.33 -0.33 -8.84
N TYR A 168 -6.96 -1.59 -9.10
CA TYR A 168 -5.61 -2.09 -8.91
C TYR A 168 -4.91 -2.20 -10.26
N ALA A 169 -3.84 -1.44 -10.44
CA ALA A 169 -3.04 -1.47 -11.66
C ALA A 169 -1.79 -2.30 -11.45
N TYR A 170 -1.46 -3.16 -12.41
CA TYR A 170 -0.27 -4.02 -12.33
C TYR A 170 0.26 -4.37 -13.72
N ALA A 171 1.54 -4.66 -13.80
CA ALA A 171 2.21 -5.15 -15.00
C ALA A 171 3.22 -6.24 -14.60
N PRO A 172 3.55 -7.17 -15.49
CA PRO A 172 4.41 -8.29 -15.13
C PRO A 172 5.85 -7.84 -14.87
N THR A 173 6.47 -8.35 -13.80
CA THR A 173 7.91 -8.24 -13.58
C THR A 173 8.70 -9.10 -14.58
N ALA A 174 10.02 -8.96 -14.62
CA ALA A 174 10.87 -9.79 -15.48
C ALA A 174 10.70 -11.30 -15.21
N ASP A 175 10.57 -11.68 -13.94
CA ASP A 175 10.36 -13.07 -13.51
C ASP A 175 8.96 -13.58 -13.90
N GLU A 176 7.93 -12.74 -13.78
CA GLU A 176 6.57 -13.09 -14.21
C GLU A 176 6.51 -13.27 -15.73
N LEU A 177 7.19 -12.41 -16.50
CA LEU A 177 7.34 -12.57 -17.95
C LEU A 177 8.07 -13.87 -18.30
N ALA A 178 9.19 -14.17 -17.63
CA ALA A 178 9.94 -15.41 -17.82
C ALA A 178 9.10 -16.66 -17.48
N SER A 179 8.17 -16.51 -16.55
CA SER A 179 7.19 -17.54 -16.15
C SER A 179 5.96 -17.61 -17.06
N GLY A 180 5.93 -16.84 -18.15
CA GLY A 180 4.91 -16.91 -19.20
C GLY A 180 3.74 -15.95 -19.04
N MET A 181 3.80 -15.00 -18.11
CA MET A 181 2.81 -13.92 -18.02
C MET A 181 2.89 -13.04 -19.27
N LYS A 182 1.73 -12.60 -19.78
CA LYS A 182 1.68 -11.75 -20.99
C LYS A 182 2.13 -10.32 -20.63
N PRO A 183 2.91 -9.66 -21.50
CA PRO A 183 3.28 -8.26 -21.31
C PRO A 183 2.05 -7.34 -21.38
N GLY A 184 2.23 -6.12 -20.89
CA GLY A 184 1.20 -5.09 -20.87
C GLY A 184 0.74 -4.70 -19.47
N LEU A 185 0.11 -3.53 -19.40
CA LEU A 185 -0.45 -2.98 -18.18
C LEU A 185 -1.89 -3.46 -18.01
N SER A 186 -2.22 -3.93 -16.82
CA SER A 186 -3.54 -4.38 -16.45
C SER A 186 -4.17 -3.41 -15.44
N PHE A 187 -5.42 -3.03 -15.68
CA PHE A 187 -6.28 -2.29 -14.76
C PHE A 187 -7.39 -3.23 -14.31
N TYR A 188 -7.36 -3.60 -13.03
CA TYR A 188 -8.34 -4.47 -12.40
C TYR A 188 -9.30 -3.64 -11.56
N ASP A 189 -10.59 -3.70 -11.88
CA ASP A 189 -11.65 -3.11 -11.07
C ASP A 189 -11.89 -4.01 -9.84
N THR A 190 -11.59 -3.50 -8.65
CA THR A 190 -11.65 -4.24 -7.38
C THR A 190 -13.08 -4.46 -6.88
N THR A 191 -14.06 -3.79 -7.48
CA THR A 191 -15.49 -3.87 -7.13
C THR A 191 -16.21 -4.87 -8.04
N THR A 192 -15.94 -4.81 -9.35
CA THR A 192 -16.62 -5.65 -10.35
C THR A 192 -15.81 -6.87 -10.77
N GLY A 193 -14.51 -6.88 -10.48
CA GLY A 193 -13.57 -7.89 -10.95
C GLY A 193 -13.24 -7.81 -12.44
N GLN A 194 -13.65 -6.74 -13.13
CA GLN A 194 -13.34 -6.56 -14.55
C GLN A 194 -11.87 -6.24 -14.76
N LEU A 195 -11.27 -6.87 -15.77
CA LEU A 195 -9.88 -6.65 -16.16
C LEU A 195 -9.81 -5.95 -17.51
N ARG A 196 -9.08 -4.85 -17.59
CA ARG A 196 -8.73 -4.17 -18.84
C ARG A 196 -7.23 -4.18 -19.03
N ARG A 197 -6.79 -4.41 -20.26
CA ARG A 197 -5.36 -4.40 -20.61
C ARG A 197 -5.05 -3.31 -21.60
N THR A 198 -3.95 -2.63 -21.34
CA THR A 198 -3.36 -1.62 -22.21
C THR A 198 -1.98 -2.11 -22.63
N PRO A 199 -1.63 -2.02 -23.93
CA PRO A 199 -0.27 -2.31 -24.37
C PRO A 199 0.74 -1.47 -23.60
N LEU A 200 1.78 -2.13 -23.08
CA LEU A 200 2.90 -1.51 -22.40
C LEU A 200 4.11 -2.42 -22.62
N ASP A 201 5.20 -1.82 -23.07
CA ASP A 201 6.43 -2.54 -23.40
C ASP A 201 7.41 -2.56 -22.22
N GLY A 202 8.15 -3.67 -22.11
CA GLY A 202 9.14 -3.89 -21.07
C GLY A 202 8.60 -4.57 -19.81
N ALA A 203 9.51 -5.02 -18.96
CA ALA A 203 9.20 -5.58 -17.65
C ALA A 203 8.87 -4.45 -16.66
N LEU A 204 7.95 -4.69 -15.72
CA LEU A 204 7.67 -3.72 -14.69
C LEU A 204 8.86 -3.54 -13.75
N GLY A 205 9.33 -2.30 -13.60
CA GLY A 205 10.29 -1.90 -12.58
C GLY A 205 9.60 -1.30 -11.35
N SER A 206 8.71 -0.32 -11.54
CA SER A 206 7.91 0.27 -10.46
C SER A 206 6.61 0.90 -10.97
N ILE A 207 5.63 1.06 -10.09
CA ILE A 207 4.29 1.56 -10.42
C ILE A 207 3.71 2.33 -9.23
N ALA A 208 3.11 3.49 -9.46
CA ALA A 208 2.49 4.30 -8.42
C ALA A 208 1.40 5.21 -8.98
N TRP A 209 0.35 5.44 -8.19
CA TRP A 209 -0.66 6.46 -8.50
C TRP A 209 -0.20 7.83 -7.99
N ARG A 210 -0.35 8.88 -8.81
CA ARG A 210 -0.01 10.28 -8.48
C ARG A 210 -1.04 11.22 -9.11
N GLY A 211 -1.83 11.91 -8.28
CA GLY A 211 -2.80 12.91 -8.77
C GLY A 211 -3.86 12.35 -9.73
N GLY A 212 -4.22 11.07 -9.57
CA GLY A 212 -5.14 10.36 -10.47
C GLY A 212 -4.48 9.76 -11.72
N ASP A 213 -3.22 10.10 -11.99
CA ASP A 213 -2.42 9.46 -13.03
C ASP A 213 -1.74 8.22 -12.49
N LEU A 214 -1.57 7.21 -13.33
CA LEU A 214 -0.72 6.07 -13.02
C LEU A 214 0.66 6.31 -13.64
N LEU A 215 1.69 6.39 -12.81
CA LEU A 215 3.07 6.41 -13.28
C LEU A 215 3.61 4.99 -13.27
N VAL A 216 4.30 4.61 -14.34
CA VAL A 216 4.90 3.28 -14.49
C VAL A 216 6.33 3.45 -14.98
N VAL A 217 7.27 2.73 -14.39
CA VAL A 217 8.62 2.57 -14.93
C VAL A 217 8.75 1.16 -15.45
N THR A 218 9.11 1.01 -16.72
CA THR A 218 9.45 -0.29 -17.31
C THR A 218 10.93 -0.38 -17.64
N ASP A 219 11.44 -1.60 -17.60
CA ASP A 219 12.81 -1.95 -17.98
C ASP A 219 12.82 -2.70 -19.32
N GLY A 220 13.45 -2.09 -20.32
CA GLY A 220 13.69 -2.66 -21.65
C GLY A 220 15.08 -3.28 -21.80
N GLY A 221 15.82 -3.47 -20.71
CA GLY A 221 17.18 -4.01 -20.65
C GLY A 221 18.27 -2.98 -20.92
N ALA A 222 18.16 -2.22 -22.03
CA ALA A 222 19.13 -1.17 -22.37
C ALA A 222 18.75 0.21 -21.80
N ALA A 223 17.46 0.42 -21.55
CA ALA A 223 16.91 1.66 -21.06
C ALA A 223 15.71 1.38 -20.16
N GLN A 224 15.44 2.34 -19.27
CA GLN A 224 14.21 2.38 -18.48
C GLN A 224 13.35 3.54 -18.95
N THR A 225 12.05 3.31 -19.04
CA THR A 225 11.08 4.27 -19.56
C THR A 225 10.06 4.60 -18.48
N LEU A 226 9.88 5.89 -18.21
CA LEU A 226 8.80 6.41 -17.36
C LEU A 226 7.59 6.73 -18.24
N TRP A 227 6.46 6.15 -17.87
CA TRP A 227 5.18 6.30 -18.53
C TRP A 227 4.18 7.02 -17.63
N ARG A 228 3.32 7.84 -18.23
CA ARG A 228 2.04 8.24 -17.67
C ARG A 228 0.96 7.41 -18.33
N CYS A 229 0.23 6.66 -17.54
CA CYS A 229 -0.78 5.73 -17.99
C CYS A 229 -2.17 6.13 -17.49
N HIS A 230 -3.15 5.87 -18.35
CA HIS A 230 -4.57 5.92 -18.04
C HIS A 230 -5.22 4.63 -18.56
N MET A 231 -6.48 4.39 -18.21
CA MET A 231 -7.23 3.21 -18.66
C MET A 231 -7.27 3.02 -20.20
N ARG A 232 -7.00 4.05 -20.99
CA ARG A 232 -7.08 4.03 -22.46
C ARG A 232 -5.72 3.95 -23.16
N GLY A 233 -4.62 4.11 -22.45
CA GLY A 233 -3.31 4.23 -23.08
C GLY A 233 -2.23 4.72 -22.12
N CYS A 234 -0.98 4.53 -22.53
CA CYS A 234 0.19 5.06 -21.87
C CYS A 234 0.95 5.99 -22.81
N GLU A 235 1.45 7.08 -22.26
CA GLU A 235 2.33 8.04 -22.92
C GLU A 235 3.71 7.94 -22.26
N SER A 236 4.77 7.76 -23.06
CA SER A 236 6.14 7.83 -22.56
C SER A 236 6.46 9.30 -22.23
N LEU A 237 6.88 9.55 -21.00
CA LEU A 237 7.32 10.86 -20.54
C LEU A 237 8.83 11.04 -20.69
N PHE A 238 9.58 9.96 -20.45
CA PHE A 238 11.04 10.02 -20.35
C PHE A 238 11.66 8.62 -20.52
N GLU A 239 12.84 8.58 -21.14
CA GLU A 239 13.64 7.35 -21.28
C GLU A 239 15.08 7.63 -20.84
N ALA A 240 15.62 6.77 -19.98
CA ALA A 240 16.99 6.86 -19.46
C ALA A 240 17.81 5.64 -19.86
N GLY A 241 18.99 5.88 -20.43
CA GLY A 241 19.99 4.84 -20.64
C GLY A 241 20.76 4.52 -19.36
N GLY A 242 20.89 3.24 -19.02
CA GLY A 242 21.87 2.72 -18.05
C GLY A 242 21.80 3.22 -16.60
N SER A 243 20.71 3.88 -16.19
CA SER A 243 20.50 4.37 -14.81
C SER A 243 19.23 3.77 -14.22
N SER A 244 19.22 3.44 -12.92
CA SER A 244 18.00 2.98 -12.23
C SER A 244 17.03 4.15 -11.97
N LEU A 245 15.98 4.25 -12.77
CA LEU A 245 14.74 4.95 -12.48
C LEU A 245 13.89 4.10 -11.53
N SER A 246 13.45 4.69 -10.42
CA SER A 246 12.43 4.12 -9.56
C SER A 246 11.39 5.18 -9.22
N LEU A 247 10.13 4.75 -9.21
CA LEU A 247 9.06 5.48 -8.56
C LEU A 247 9.14 5.12 -7.08
N GLN A 248 9.23 6.15 -6.25
CA GLN A 248 9.00 6.07 -4.82
C GLN A 248 7.60 6.61 -4.51
#